data_AF-A0A8C5JCS6-F1
#
_entry.id   AF-A0A8C5JCS6-F1
#
_cell.length_a   1.000
_cell.length_b   1.000
_cell.length_c   1.000
_cell.angle_alpha   90.00
_cell.angle_beta   90.00
_cell.angle_gamma   90.00
#
_symmetry.space_group_name_H-M   'P 1'
#
loop_
_entity.id
_entity.type
_entity.pdbx_description
1 polymer ?
#
loop_
_entity_poly.entity_id
_entity_poly.type
_entity_poly.pdbx_seq_one_letter_code
_entity_poly.pdbx_strand_id
1 'polypeptide(L)'
;GVGRCKDSSSEVSQGHWNGSTGSLRPVSCSLTFDLKEKRSFFGQRKDYWDFLCQGLARCRQEHEGIHFVTSLDKLKTPVGRGRAFLRYCLVHRQLAESLQLCLLDPESLCEWYYARSPFLSPKRRAEILGSLYELDCVTFHLALYRSDLDTAWPMFSE
;
A
#
# COMPACT_ATOMS: atom_id res chain seq x y z
N GLY A 1 -4.50 -48.39 -3.19
CA GLY A 1 -5.73 -47.63 -2.90
C GLY A 1 -5.33 -46.21 -2.59
N VAL A 2 -5.73 -45.26 -3.44
CA VAL A 2 -5.44 -43.83 -3.32
C VAL A 2 -6.25 -43.25 -2.15
N GLY A 3 -5.57 -42.72 -1.15
CA GLY A 3 -6.15 -42.08 0.02
C GLY A 3 -5.89 -40.57 0.03
N ARG A 4 -6.74 -39.83 -0.67
CA ARG A 4 -7.19 -38.44 -0.44
C ARG A 4 -6.22 -37.50 0.30
N CYS A 5 -5.50 -36.66 -0.46
CA CYS A 5 -4.91 -35.42 0.05
C CYS A 5 -6.03 -34.54 0.64
N LYS A 6 -5.89 -34.16 1.92
CA LYS A 6 -6.69 -33.09 2.51
C LYS A 6 -5.96 -31.78 2.28
N ASP A 7 -6.68 -30.85 1.67
CA ASP A 7 -6.30 -29.46 1.49
C ASP A 7 -5.83 -28.82 2.81
N SER A 8 -4.68 -28.16 2.75
CA SER A 8 -4.26 -27.14 3.71
C SER A 8 -3.51 -26.08 2.94
N SER A 9 -4.27 -25.42 2.05
CA SER A 9 -3.84 -24.29 1.26
C SER A 9 -4.47 -23.04 1.86
N SER A 10 -3.92 -22.54 2.97
CA SER A 10 -4.38 -21.29 3.57
C SER A 10 -3.46 -20.83 4.70
N GLU A 11 -2.18 -20.50 4.44
CA GLU A 11 -1.40 -19.77 5.46
C GLU A 11 -0.10 -19.13 4.96
N VAL A 12 -0.09 -18.50 3.79
CA VAL A 12 0.98 -17.55 3.46
C VAL A 12 0.38 -16.42 2.63
N SER A 13 0.63 -15.17 3.04
CA SER A 13 0.85 -13.99 2.19
C SER A 13 0.08 -12.74 2.64
N GLN A 14 0.57 -12.03 3.67
CA GLN A 14 0.35 -10.58 3.82
C GLN A 14 1.54 -9.81 4.45
N GLY A 15 2.77 -10.31 4.29
CA GLY A 15 3.96 -9.51 4.62
C GLY A 15 5.17 -9.94 3.82
N HIS A 16 6.05 -8.97 3.56
CA HIS A 16 7.34 -9.23 2.93
C HIS A 16 8.25 -9.91 3.97
N TRP A 17 8.70 -11.13 3.68
CA TRP A 17 9.59 -11.90 4.55
C TRP A 17 11.00 -11.32 4.47
N ASN A 18 11.50 -10.71 5.56
CA ASN A 18 12.91 -10.30 5.65
C ASN A 18 13.73 -11.46 6.23
N GLY A 19 14.44 -12.19 5.36
CA GLY A 19 15.25 -13.35 5.73
C GLY A 19 16.39 -13.07 6.71
N SER A 20 16.74 -11.80 6.94
CA SER A 20 17.81 -11.40 7.87
C SER A 20 17.33 -11.20 9.31
N THR A 21 16.02 -11.07 9.56
CA THR A 21 15.48 -10.73 10.90
C THR A 21 14.28 -11.58 11.34
N GLY A 22 13.73 -12.45 10.49
CA GLY A 22 12.66 -13.38 10.86
C GLY A 22 11.32 -12.71 11.24
N SER A 23 11.04 -11.51 10.73
CA SER A 23 9.82 -10.75 11.07
C SER A 23 8.97 -10.45 9.82
N LEU A 24 7.66 -10.77 9.89
CA LEU A 24 6.65 -10.37 8.91
C LEU A 24 6.35 -8.87 9.07
N ARG A 25 6.66 -8.07 8.04
CA ARG A 25 6.33 -6.65 8.02
C ARG A 25 5.13 -6.37 7.09
N PRO A 26 4.11 -5.63 7.55
CA PRO A 26 3.00 -5.18 6.71
C PRO A 26 3.49 -4.31 5.55
N VAL A 27 2.87 -4.40 4.37
CA VAL A 27 3.18 -3.55 3.19
C VAL A 27 2.99 -2.06 3.53
N SER A 28 2.02 -1.72 4.37
CA SER A 28 1.81 -0.36 4.90
C SER A 28 3.04 0.15 5.67
N CYS A 29 3.78 -0.73 6.34
CA CYS A 29 4.98 -0.37 7.09
C CYS A 29 6.09 0.12 6.15
N SER A 30 6.24 -0.49 4.97
CA SER A 30 7.20 -0.06 3.93
C SER A 30 6.86 1.32 3.37
N LEU A 31 5.58 1.65 3.21
CA LEU A 31 5.13 2.96 2.73
C LEU A 31 5.33 4.06 3.78
N THR A 32 5.23 3.73 5.07
CA THR A 32 5.46 4.67 6.17
C THR A 32 6.92 4.81 6.57
N PHE A 33 7.80 3.93 6.11
CA PHE A 33 9.21 3.91 6.51
C PHE A 33 9.97 5.10 5.88
N ASP A 34 10.56 5.95 6.74
CA ASP A 34 11.33 7.15 6.37
C ASP A 34 10.53 8.21 5.57
N LEU A 35 9.21 8.20 5.73
CA LEU A 35 8.33 9.26 5.24
C LEU A 35 8.61 10.56 6.01
N LYS A 36 8.85 11.67 5.29
CA LYS A 36 9.02 12.99 5.90
C LYS A 36 7.75 13.39 6.60
N GLU A 37 7.86 13.92 7.82
CA GLU A 37 6.75 14.66 8.44
C GLU A 37 6.54 15.96 7.66
N LYS A 38 5.71 15.91 6.61
CA LYS A 38 5.28 17.09 5.87
C LYS A 38 4.06 17.69 6.57
N ARG A 39 4.00 19.02 6.62
CA ARG A 39 2.78 19.76 6.93
C ARG A 39 2.35 20.53 5.68
N SER A 40 1.06 20.53 5.39
CA SER A 40 0.46 21.43 4.41
C SER A 40 0.70 22.88 4.83
N PHE A 41 0.54 23.83 3.91
CA PHE A 41 0.68 25.27 4.19
C PHE A 41 -0.25 25.73 5.33
N PHE A 42 -1.36 25.00 5.55
CA PHE A 42 -2.31 25.19 6.66
C PHE A 42 -2.01 24.36 7.92
N GLY A 43 -0.81 23.79 8.06
CA GLY A 43 -0.38 23.07 9.27
C GLY A 43 -0.89 21.63 9.41
N GLN A 44 -1.75 21.14 8.50
CA GLN A 44 -2.22 19.75 8.48
C GLN A 44 -1.08 18.79 8.16
N ARG A 45 -0.87 17.75 8.97
CA ARG A 45 0.15 16.73 8.73
C ARG A 45 -0.21 15.96 7.46
N LYS A 46 0.65 16.05 6.45
CA LYS A 46 0.55 15.24 5.24
C LYS A 46 1.03 13.84 5.54
N ASP A 47 0.32 12.84 5.02
CA ASP A 47 0.70 11.44 5.20
C ASP A 47 0.81 10.70 3.86
N TYR A 48 0.96 9.37 3.94
CA TYR A 48 1.15 8.57 2.73
C TYR A 48 -0.11 8.54 1.83
N TRP A 49 -1.30 8.81 2.35
CA TRP A 49 -2.51 8.96 1.52
C TRP A 49 -2.41 10.21 0.65
N ASP A 50 -1.92 11.33 1.19
CA ASP A 50 -1.68 12.54 0.41
C ASP A 50 -0.61 12.32 -0.68
N PHE A 51 0.43 11.54 -0.37
CA PHE A 51 1.43 11.11 -1.35
C PHE A 51 0.80 10.30 -2.49
N LEU A 52 -0.05 9.33 -2.17
CA LEU A 52 -0.76 8.51 -3.15
C LEU A 52 -1.66 9.37 -4.04
N CYS A 53 -2.47 10.24 -3.45
CA CYS A 53 -3.32 11.19 -4.19
C CYS A 53 -2.50 12.07 -5.14
N GLN A 54 -1.38 12.64 -4.68
CA GLN A 54 -0.52 13.48 -5.53
C GLN A 54 0.10 12.68 -6.67
N GLY A 55 0.58 11.48 -6.40
CA GLY A 55 1.17 10.62 -7.41
C GLY A 55 0.17 10.22 -8.50
N LEU A 56 -1.04 9.88 -8.08
CA LEU A 56 -2.10 9.39 -8.98
C LEU A 56 -2.86 10.50 -9.70
N ALA A 57 -2.85 11.74 -9.19
CA ALA A 57 -3.41 12.89 -9.89
C ALA A 57 -2.73 13.19 -11.24
N ARG A 58 -1.55 12.61 -11.49
CA ARG A 58 -0.84 12.70 -12.77
C ARG A 58 -1.45 11.83 -13.87
N CYS A 59 -2.37 10.92 -13.53
CA CYS A 59 -3.04 10.06 -14.48
C CYS A 59 -4.03 10.85 -15.35
N ARG A 60 -4.13 10.51 -16.64
CA ARG A 60 -5.09 11.15 -17.56
C ARG A 60 -6.55 10.92 -17.16
N GLN A 61 -6.82 9.79 -16.51
CA GLN A 61 -8.10 9.46 -15.92
C GLN A 61 -7.94 9.35 -14.40
N GLU A 62 -8.97 9.80 -13.68
CA GLU A 62 -9.00 9.67 -12.24
C GLU A 62 -8.93 8.20 -11.84
N HIS A 63 -8.01 7.86 -10.95
CA HIS A 63 -7.79 6.48 -10.55
C HIS A 63 -9.00 5.97 -9.75
N GLU A 64 -9.61 4.87 -10.19
CA GLU A 64 -10.86 4.34 -9.59
C GLU A 64 -10.74 4.08 -8.08
N GLY A 65 -9.57 3.62 -7.62
CA GLY A 65 -9.29 3.45 -6.20
C GLY A 65 -9.35 4.76 -5.37
N ILE A 66 -9.02 5.91 -5.97
CA ILE A 66 -9.18 7.22 -5.30
C ILE A 66 -10.66 7.54 -5.15
N HIS A 67 -11.44 7.39 -6.22
CA HIS A 67 -12.89 7.61 -6.19
C HIS A 67 -13.60 6.64 -5.21
N PHE A 68 -13.15 5.39 -5.16
CA PHE A 68 -13.65 4.41 -4.19
C PHE A 68 -13.44 4.90 -2.75
N VAL A 69 -12.21 5.32 -2.40
CA VAL A 69 -11.90 5.77 -1.04
C VAL A 69 -12.62 7.07 -0.69
N THR A 70 -12.78 8.01 -1.63
CA THR A 70 -13.53 9.25 -1.38
C THR A 70 -15.03 8.99 -1.18
N SER A 71 -15.57 7.92 -1.74
CA SER A 71 -16.96 7.49 -1.50
C SER A 71 -17.19 6.88 -0.10
N LEU A 72 -16.13 6.53 0.64
CA LEU A 72 -16.21 5.98 2.00
C LEU A 72 -16.34 7.10 3.04
N ASP A 73 -17.55 7.63 3.17
CA ASP A 73 -17.96 8.67 4.13
C ASP A 73 -17.62 8.33 5.60
N LYS A 74 -17.57 7.03 5.95
CA LYS A 74 -17.21 6.55 7.28
C LYS A 74 -15.73 6.71 7.64
N LEU A 75 -14.83 6.89 6.67
CA LEU A 75 -13.39 7.04 6.91
C LEU A 75 -13.00 8.50 7.13
N LYS A 76 -12.61 8.81 8.36
CA LYS A 76 -12.34 10.17 8.83
C LYS A 76 -10.85 10.50 8.80
N THR A 77 -9.97 9.51 8.83
CA THR A 77 -8.52 9.75 8.91
C THR A 77 -7.84 9.54 7.56
N PRO A 78 -6.85 10.39 7.20
CA PRO A 78 -5.99 10.15 6.03
C PRO A 78 -5.30 8.77 6.07
N VAL A 79 -4.87 8.31 7.25
CA VAL A 79 -4.34 6.96 7.45
C VAL A 79 -5.36 5.89 7.06
N GLY A 80 -6.60 5.96 7.54
CA GLY A 80 -7.66 5.00 7.22
C GLY A 80 -8.01 4.99 5.73
N ARG A 81 -8.00 6.16 5.10
CA ARG A 81 -8.16 6.31 3.64
C ARG A 81 -7.04 5.62 2.86
N GLY A 82 -5.79 5.87 3.24
CA GLY A 82 -4.65 5.16 2.66
C GLY A 82 -4.75 3.64 2.86
N ARG A 83 -5.29 3.19 3.99
CA ARG A 83 -5.48 1.74 4.23
C ARG A 83 -6.55 1.15 3.33
N ALA A 84 -7.68 1.86 3.16
CA ALA A 84 -8.73 1.46 2.24
C ALA A 84 -8.23 1.41 0.79
N PHE A 85 -7.41 2.37 0.39
CA PHE A 85 -6.79 2.40 -0.94
C PHE A 85 -5.91 1.17 -1.18
N LEU A 86 -5.01 0.84 -0.24
CA LEU A 86 -4.15 -0.33 -0.38
C LEU A 86 -4.96 -1.63 -0.49
N ARG A 87 -6.04 -1.78 0.30
CA ARG A 87 -6.94 -2.94 0.20
C ARG A 87 -7.63 -2.99 -1.17
N TYR A 88 -8.10 -1.85 -1.68
CA TYR A 88 -8.68 -1.75 -3.01
C TYR A 88 -7.68 -2.23 -4.07
N CYS A 89 -6.46 -1.69 -4.08
CA CYS A 89 -5.43 -2.04 -5.04
C CYS A 89 -5.04 -3.53 -4.97
N LEU A 90 -5.01 -4.13 -3.78
CA LEU A 90 -4.75 -5.57 -3.62
C LEU A 90 -5.87 -6.43 -4.21
N VAL A 91 -7.14 -6.07 -3.99
CA VAL A 91 -8.29 -6.81 -4.56
C VAL A 91 -8.32 -6.69 -6.08
N HIS A 92 -7.94 -5.53 -6.63
CA HIS A 92 -7.99 -5.25 -8.06
C HIS A 92 -6.65 -5.53 -8.78
N ARG A 93 -5.60 -5.96 -8.07
CA ARG A 93 -4.25 -6.23 -8.61
C ARG A 93 -3.64 -5.03 -9.35
N GLN A 94 -3.78 -3.87 -8.73
CA GLN A 94 -3.29 -2.59 -9.26
C GLN A 94 -2.21 -1.98 -8.37
N LEU A 95 -1.75 -2.69 -7.33
CA LEU A 95 -0.89 -2.07 -6.33
C LEU A 95 0.48 -1.69 -6.90
N ALA A 96 1.08 -2.55 -7.73
CA ALA A 96 2.37 -2.26 -8.34
C ALA A 96 2.27 -1.09 -9.31
N GLU A 97 1.27 -1.10 -10.19
CA GLU A 97 1.02 -0.04 -11.18
C GLU A 97 0.74 1.30 -10.50
N SER A 98 -0.19 1.35 -9.53
CA SER A 98 -0.49 2.58 -8.79
C SER A 98 0.75 3.14 -8.11
N LEU A 99 1.57 2.29 -7.47
CA LEU A 99 2.75 2.75 -6.76
C LEU A 99 3.85 3.19 -7.73
N GLN A 100 4.03 2.51 -8.86
CA GLN A 100 4.99 2.90 -9.90
C GLN A 100 4.72 4.33 -10.38
N LEU A 101 3.45 4.68 -10.59
CA LEU A 101 3.04 6.03 -10.98
C LEU A 101 3.39 7.08 -9.91
N CYS A 102 3.17 6.76 -8.64
CA CYS A 102 3.56 7.64 -7.53
C CYS A 102 5.09 7.87 -7.45
N LEU A 103 5.88 6.88 -7.87
CA LEU A 103 7.34 6.88 -7.79
C LEU A 103 8.04 7.37 -9.07
N LEU A 104 7.28 7.76 -10.10
CA LEU A 104 7.82 8.09 -11.43
C LEU A 104 8.68 9.36 -11.43
N ASP A 105 8.36 10.31 -10.54
CA ASP A 105 9.00 11.62 -10.44
C ASP A 105 9.97 11.68 -9.23
N PRO A 106 11.30 11.62 -9.46
CA PRO A 106 12.30 11.61 -8.40
C PRO A 106 12.35 12.91 -7.59
N GLU A 107 12.03 14.05 -8.21
CA GLU A 107 12.06 15.35 -7.51
C GLU A 107 10.95 15.38 -6.46
N SER A 108 9.72 15.07 -6.88
CA SER A 108 8.59 14.92 -5.98
C SER A 108 8.86 13.87 -4.89
N LEU A 109 9.49 12.75 -5.24
CA LEU A 109 9.83 11.69 -4.28
C LEU A 109 10.82 12.16 -3.20
N CYS A 110 11.84 12.92 -3.59
CA CYS A 110 12.79 13.55 -2.66
C CYS A 110 12.12 14.53 -1.70
N GLU A 111 11.00 15.14 -2.10
CA GLU A 111 10.25 15.98 -1.17
C GLU A 111 9.46 15.16 -0.14
N TRP A 112 9.02 13.95 -0.48
CA TRP A 112 8.20 13.10 0.39
C TRP A 112 9.01 12.20 1.32
N TYR A 113 10.24 11.84 0.94
CA TYR A 113 11.06 10.90 1.68
C TYR A 113 12.41 11.50 2.07
N TYR A 114 12.96 11.06 3.21
CA TYR A 114 14.35 11.34 3.56
C TYR A 114 15.30 10.40 2.80
N ALA A 115 16.59 10.76 2.80
CA ALA A 115 17.63 10.09 2.01
C ALA A 115 17.80 8.59 2.29
N ARG A 116 17.27 8.07 3.42
CA ARG A 116 17.39 6.65 3.79
C ARG A 116 16.24 5.81 3.24
N SER A 117 15.23 6.43 2.63
CA SER A 117 14.11 5.73 2.02
C SER A 117 14.58 4.84 0.88
N PRO A 118 14.16 3.56 0.86
CA PRO A 118 14.52 2.65 -0.22
C PRO A 118 13.95 3.10 -1.57
N PHE A 119 12.91 3.93 -1.58
CA PHE A 119 12.32 4.48 -2.79
C PHE A 119 13.24 5.46 -3.51
N LEU A 120 14.17 6.13 -2.82
CA LEU A 120 15.13 7.05 -3.46
C LEU A 120 16.28 6.32 -4.17
N SER A 121 16.56 5.07 -3.80
CA SER A 121 17.54 4.23 -4.50
C SER A 121 16.89 3.55 -5.71
N PRO A 122 17.33 3.81 -6.96
CA PRO A 122 16.73 3.18 -8.14
C PRO A 122 16.74 1.65 -8.09
N LYS A 123 17.83 1.06 -7.58
CA LYS A 123 17.96 -0.39 -7.44
C LYS A 123 16.94 -0.96 -6.45
N ARG A 124 16.87 -0.42 -5.23
CA ARG A 124 15.93 -0.89 -4.20
C ARG A 124 14.47 -0.64 -4.60
N ARG A 125 14.21 0.50 -5.26
CA ARG A 125 12.89 0.81 -5.81
C ARG A 125 12.46 -0.22 -6.84
N ALA A 126 13.34 -0.61 -7.76
CA ALA A 126 13.06 -1.66 -8.74
C ALA A 126 12.81 -3.02 -8.07
N GLU A 127 13.57 -3.38 -7.03
CA GLU A 127 13.36 -4.61 -6.25
C GLU A 127 12.00 -4.63 -5.55
N ILE A 128 11.59 -3.51 -4.93
CA ILE A 128 10.28 -3.37 -4.28
C ILE A 128 9.16 -3.47 -5.31
N LEU A 129 9.25 -2.72 -6.43
CA LEU A 129 8.24 -2.77 -7.48
C LEU A 129 8.14 -4.17 -8.09
N GLY A 130 9.26 -4.84 -8.34
CA GLY A 130 9.28 -6.23 -8.81
C GLY A 130 8.52 -7.16 -7.87
N SER A 131 8.76 -7.06 -6.57
CA SER A 131 8.04 -7.84 -5.56
C SER A 131 6.52 -7.55 -5.55
N LEU A 132 6.12 -6.30 -5.83
CA LEU A 132 4.71 -5.93 -5.94
C LEU A 132 4.06 -6.46 -7.21
N TYR A 133 4.79 -6.50 -8.33
CA TYR A 133 4.27 -7.11 -9.56
C TYR A 133 4.08 -8.63 -9.42
N GLU A 134 4.94 -9.30 -8.64
CA GLU A 134 4.69 -10.69 -8.26
C GLU A 134 3.43 -10.82 -7.39
N LEU A 135 3.18 -9.85 -6.50
CA LEU A 135 1.99 -9.83 -5.66
C LEU A 135 0.69 -9.65 -6.46
N ASP A 136 0.73 -8.92 -7.58
CA ASP A 136 -0.43 -8.75 -8.47
C ASP A 136 -0.87 -10.09 -9.12
N CYS A 137 -0.02 -11.13 -9.10
CA CYS A 137 -0.42 -12.48 -9.52
C CYS A 137 -1.25 -13.23 -8.45
N VAL A 138 -1.36 -12.71 -7.23
CA VAL A 138 -2.14 -13.29 -6.13
C VAL A 138 -3.54 -12.70 -6.10
N THR A 139 -4.55 -13.52 -5.82
CA THR A 139 -5.93 -13.04 -5.60
C THR A 139 -6.15 -12.74 -4.13
N PHE A 140 -6.64 -11.54 -3.83
CA PHE A 140 -7.01 -11.14 -2.48
C PHE A 140 -8.52 -11.03 -2.33
N HIS A 141 -9.08 -11.70 -1.33
CA HIS A 141 -10.49 -11.56 -0.94
C HIS A 141 -10.58 -10.71 0.32
N LEU A 142 -10.60 -9.39 0.15
CA LEU A 142 -10.62 -8.43 1.26
C LEU A 142 -11.93 -7.65 1.27
N ALA A 143 -12.57 -7.55 2.45
CA ALA A 143 -13.68 -6.62 2.63
C ALA A 143 -13.21 -5.18 2.40
N LEU A 144 -13.85 -4.50 1.45
CA LEU A 144 -13.51 -3.13 1.03
C LEU A 144 -14.29 -2.06 1.82
N TYR A 145 -15.54 -2.34 2.20
CA TYR A 145 -16.40 -1.42 2.97
C TYR A 145 -16.23 -1.60 4.48
N ARG A 146 -15.04 -1.29 5.01
CA ARG A 146 -14.74 -1.36 6.46
C ARG A 146 -14.66 0.02 7.09
N SER A 147 -15.34 0.20 8.23
CA SER A 147 -15.35 1.47 8.98
C SER A 147 -14.26 1.56 10.06
N ASP A 148 -13.61 0.46 10.40
CA ASP A 148 -12.60 0.36 11.47
C ASP A 148 -11.16 0.61 10.98
N LEU A 149 -10.99 0.89 9.68
CA LEU A 149 -9.67 1.15 9.08
C LEU A 149 -8.99 2.40 9.65
N ASP A 150 -9.75 3.34 10.23
CA ASP A 150 -9.17 4.48 10.95
C ASP A 150 -8.42 4.03 12.22
N THR A 151 -8.90 2.99 12.90
CA THR A 151 -8.40 2.59 14.23
C THR A 151 -7.27 1.58 14.12
N ALA A 152 -7.41 0.56 13.28
CA ALA A 152 -6.41 -0.48 13.12
C ALA A 152 -6.36 -1.00 11.68
N TRP A 153 -5.18 -1.47 11.26
CA TRP A 153 -5.18 -2.50 10.23
C TRP A 153 -5.71 -3.77 10.90
N PRO A 154 -6.63 -4.53 10.30
CA PRO A 154 -7.07 -5.77 10.91
C PRO A 154 -5.84 -6.66 11.12
N MET A 155 -5.43 -6.79 12.38
CA MET A 155 -4.57 -7.89 12.77
C MET A 155 -5.50 -9.09 12.84
N PHE A 156 -5.32 -9.98 11.87
CA PHE A 156 -6.01 -11.25 11.69
C PHE A 156 -7.43 -11.19 11.10
N SER A 157 -7.63 -12.14 10.20
CA SER A 157 -8.89 -12.64 9.68
C SER A 157 -9.81 -13.09 10.81
N GLU A 158 -11.04 -12.59 10.82
CA GLU A 158 -12.19 -13.44 11.15
C GLU A 158 -12.69 -14.11 9.87
#